data_AF-Q0SR40-F1
#
_entry.id   AF-Q0SR40-F1
#
_cell.length_a   1.000
_cell.length_b   1.000
_cell.length_c   1.000
_cell.angle_alpha   90.00
_cell.angle_beta   90.00
_cell.angle_gamma   90.00
#
_symmetry.space_group_name_H-M   'P 1'
#
loop_
_entity.id
_entity.type
_entity.pdbx_description
1 polymer ?
#
loop_
_entity_poly.entity_id
_entity_poly.type
_entity_poly.pdbx_seq_one_letter_code
_entity_poly.pdbx_strand_id
1 'polypeptide(L)'
;MKRLILILICLLLFIVDNTLVPFFSIKGVYPSLLFTFAVLYALMSGYWEAVFIGVLSGFLQDVYFVNVFGVNMLVNMLVCLIAAYIGESVFKHKKTIPVLSVGLLTIIKFFIVAFILNLINIRINLLSFWIMVLYNVVIGFFMYNWVYKLCNRDLMKREWKISEK
;
A
#
# COMPACT_ATOMS: atom_id res chain seq x y z
N MET A 1 16.43 13.96 -2.03
CA MET A 1 16.34 13.45 -0.64
C MET A 1 15.05 12.70 -0.35
N LYS A 2 13.86 13.27 -0.57
CA LYS A 2 12.55 12.61 -0.36
C LYS A 2 12.45 11.18 -0.90
N ARG A 3 12.81 10.95 -2.18
CA ARG A 3 12.72 9.60 -2.80
C ARG A 3 13.63 8.56 -2.13
N LEU A 4 14.85 8.94 -1.72
CA LEU A 4 15.77 8.04 -1.02
C LEU A 4 15.21 7.62 0.34
N ILE A 5 14.61 8.55 1.07
CA ILE A 5 13.95 8.25 2.37
C ILE A 5 12.80 7.25 2.16
N LEU A 6 11.97 7.46 1.13
CA LEU A 6 10.89 6.53 0.80
C LEU A 6 11.42 5.14 0.43
N ILE A 7 12.49 5.07 -0.36
CA ILE A 7 13.13 3.80 -0.72
C ILE A 7 13.62 3.08 0.54
N LEU A 8 14.30 3.78 1.45
CA LEU A 8 14.79 3.20 2.70
C LEU A 8 13.63 2.71 3.59
N ILE A 9 12.54 3.48 3.69
CA ILE A 9 11.35 3.06 4.45
C ILE A 9 10.71 1.83 3.81
N CYS A 10 10.54 1.80 2.48
CA CYS A 10 10.01 0.63 1.78
C CYS A 10 10.88 -0.60 1.98
N LEU A 11 12.20 -0.47 1.90
CA LEU A 11 13.13 -1.57 2.16
C LEU A 11 13.02 -2.07 3.60
N LEU A 12 12.95 -1.16 4.58
CA LEU A 12 12.79 -1.53 5.98
C LEU A 12 11.46 -2.27 6.21
N LEU A 13 10.35 -1.72 5.71
CA LEU A 13 9.03 -2.36 5.83
C LEU A 13 8.99 -3.71 5.12
N PHE A 14 9.67 -3.83 3.98
CA PHE A 14 9.81 -5.09 3.26
C PHE A 14 10.58 -6.15 4.06
N ILE A 15 11.69 -5.77 4.69
CA ILE A 15 12.45 -6.67 5.57
C ILE A 15 11.57 -7.11 6.75
N VAL A 16 10.86 -6.17 7.38
CA VAL A 16 9.96 -6.45 8.51
C VAL A 16 8.79 -7.36 8.08
N ASP A 17 8.20 -7.13 6.90
CA ASP A 17 7.12 -7.95 6.32
C ASP A 17 7.53 -9.41 6.17
N ASN A 18 8.81 -9.69 5.87
CA ASN A 18 9.32 -11.05 5.66
C ASN A 18 9.95 -11.68 6.90
N THR A 19 10.40 -10.88 7.87
CA THR A 19 11.12 -11.38 9.06
C THR A 19 10.25 -11.42 10.30
N LEU A 20 9.55 -10.33 10.62
CA LEU A 20 8.84 -10.18 11.89
C LEU A 20 7.33 -10.44 11.77
N VAL A 21 6.72 -9.97 10.68
CA VAL A 21 5.27 -10.07 10.48
C VAL A 21 4.76 -11.53 10.41
N PRO A 22 5.51 -12.52 9.86
CA PRO A 22 5.07 -13.91 9.85
C PRO A 22 4.89 -14.53 11.25
N PHE A 23 5.58 -14.02 12.28
CA PHE A 23 5.39 -14.47 13.68
C PHE A 23 4.00 -14.13 14.23
N PHE A 24 3.33 -13.13 13.65
CA PHE A 24 1.95 -12.75 14.02
C PHE A 24 0.90 -13.41 13.11
N SER A 25 1.28 -14.45 12.35
CA SER A 25 0.37 -15.11 11.42
C SER A 25 -0.75 -15.86 12.15
N ILE A 26 -1.98 -15.68 11.69
CA ILE A 26 -3.13 -16.49 12.10
C ILE A 26 -3.53 -17.36 10.91
N LYS A 27 -3.52 -18.68 11.11
CA LYS A 27 -3.81 -19.68 10.05
C LYS A 27 -2.92 -19.51 8.81
N GLY A 28 -1.65 -19.11 9.00
CA GLY A 28 -0.70 -18.89 7.92
C GLY A 28 -0.94 -17.60 7.11
N VAL A 29 -1.86 -16.74 7.53
CA VAL A 29 -2.14 -15.44 6.91
C VAL A 29 -1.53 -14.34 7.76
N TYR A 30 -0.85 -13.40 7.11
CA TYR A 30 -0.24 -12.25 7.75
C TYR A 30 -0.43 -10.98 6.90
N PRO A 31 -0.44 -9.79 7.52
CA PRO A 31 -0.60 -8.52 6.81
C PRO A 31 0.60 -8.15 5.94
N SER A 32 0.43 -7.15 5.08
CA SER A 32 1.56 -6.44 4.47
C SER A 32 1.62 -5.00 4.96
N LEU A 33 2.63 -4.70 5.77
CA LEU A 33 2.95 -3.34 6.20
C LEU A 33 3.38 -2.51 5.00
N LEU A 34 4.18 -3.08 4.09
CA LEU A 34 4.66 -2.38 2.91
C LEU A 34 3.51 -1.90 2.01
N PHE A 35 2.56 -2.79 1.72
CA PHE A 35 1.38 -2.43 0.94
C PHE A 35 0.53 -1.38 1.65
N THR A 36 0.24 -1.59 2.93
CA THR A 36 -0.57 -0.66 3.72
C THR A 36 0.08 0.74 3.76
N PHE A 37 1.40 0.81 3.85
CA PHE A 37 2.16 2.06 3.83
C PHE A 37 2.05 2.75 2.48
N ALA A 38 2.26 2.01 1.39
CA ALA A 38 2.19 2.55 0.04
C ALA A 38 0.81 3.18 -0.25
N VAL A 39 -0.28 2.51 0.16
CA VAL A 39 -1.65 3.02 0.00
C VAL A 39 -1.89 4.29 0.82
N LEU A 40 -1.52 4.29 2.11
CA LEU A 40 -1.68 5.46 2.98
C LEU A 40 -0.84 6.65 2.50
N TYR A 41 0.37 6.39 2.03
CA TYR A 41 1.24 7.41 1.48
C TYR A 41 0.67 7.98 0.17
N ALA A 42 0.16 7.12 -0.72
CA ALA A 42 -0.47 7.53 -1.97
C ALA A 42 -1.73 8.38 -1.73
N LEU A 43 -2.57 8.03 -0.75
CA LEU A 43 -3.74 8.83 -0.32
C LEU A 43 -3.37 10.25 0.13
N MET A 44 -2.13 10.49 0.55
CA MET A 44 -1.66 11.79 1.04
C MET A 44 -0.72 12.49 0.07
N SER A 45 -0.42 11.87 -1.07
CA SER A 45 0.58 12.31 -2.04
C SER A 45 -0.05 12.56 -3.40
N GLY A 46 0.73 13.15 -4.31
CA GLY A 46 0.29 13.36 -5.68
C GLY A 46 0.35 12.10 -6.54
N TYR A 47 -0.24 12.20 -7.74
CA TYR A 47 -0.21 11.18 -8.78
C TYR A 47 1.18 10.56 -9.01
N TRP A 48 2.20 11.38 -9.27
CA TRP A 48 3.55 10.89 -9.59
C TRP A 48 4.21 10.15 -8.42
N GLU A 49 4.00 10.63 -7.20
CA GLU A 49 4.49 9.95 -6.00
C GLU A 49 3.76 8.64 -5.73
N ALA A 50 2.47 8.56 -6.05
CA ALA A 50 1.68 7.35 -5.94
C ALA A 50 2.10 6.28 -6.95
N VAL A 51 2.39 6.67 -8.21
CA VAL A 51 2.99 5.76 -9.19
C VAL A 51 4.31 5.21 -8.67
N PHE A 52 5.20 6.10 -8.21
CA PHE A 52 6.52 5.71 -7.73
C PHE A 52 6.44 4.73 -6.54
N ILE A 53 5.63 5.02 -5.52
CA ILE A 53 5.51 4.15 -4.36
C ILE A 53 4.82 2.82 -4.70
N GLY A 54 3.84 2.84 -5.60
CA GLY A 54 3.12 1.64 -6.04
C GLY A 54 4.04 0.69 -6.81
N VAL A 55 4.80 1.21 -7.76
CA VAL A 55 5.80 0.43 -8.51
C VAL A 55 6.90 -0.10 -7.58
N LEU A 56 7.47 0.74 -6.72
CA LEU A 56 8.53 0.34 -5.80
C LEU A 56 8.07 -0.75 -4.82
N SER A 57 6.92 -0.56 -4.18
CA SER A 57 6.37 -1.54 -3.23
C SER A 57 6.00 -2.86 -3.91
N GLY A 58 5.42 -2.80 -5.11
CA GLY A 58 5.07 -4.00 -5.87
C GLY A 58 6.29 -4.73 -6.43
N PHE A 59 7.32 -4.02 -6.88
CA PHE A 59 8.61 -4.60 -7.27
C PHE A 59 9.22 -5.40 -6.13
N LEU A 60 9.28 -4.83 -4.93
CA LEU A 60 9.80 -5.52 -3.75
C LEU A 60 9.00 -6.79 -3.44
N GLN A 61 7.66 -6.73 -3.54
CA GLN A 61 6.80 -7.90 -3.34
C GLN A 61 6.99 -9.00 -4.39
N ASP A 62 7.26 -8.62 -5.64
CA ASP A 62 7.46 -9.58 -6.73
C ASP A 62 8.77 -10.37 -6.62
N VAL A 63 9.76 -9.90 -5.84
CA VAL A 63 11.03 -10.64 -5.61
C VAL A 63 10.78 -12.07 -5.07
N TYR A 64 9.71 -12.27 -4.31
CA TYR A 64 9.33 -13.59 -3.78
C TYR A 64 8.34 -14.37 -4.66
N PHE A 65 7.73 -13.74 -5.66
CA PHE A 65 6.79 -14.35 -6.61
C PHE A 65 7.51 -14.78 -7.90
N VAL A 66 8.34 -15.83 -7.81
CA VAL A 66 9.14 -16.34 -8.96
C VAL A 66 8.26 -16.72 -10.16
N ASN A 67 7.08 -17.29 -9.92
CA ASN A 67 6.21 -17.79 -10.98
C ASN A 67 5.40 -16.69 -11.68
N VAL A 68 5.21 -15.53 -11.02
CA VAL A 68 4.28 -14.49 -11.48
C VAL A 68 4.86 -13.10 -11.22
N PHE A 69 6.10 -12.91 -11.66
CA PHE A 69 6.82 -11.66 -11.51
C PHE A 69 6.11 -10.52 -12.28
N GLY A 70 6.03 -9.33 -11.68
CA GLY A 70 5.42 -8.14 -12.27
C GLY A 70 3.94 -7.95 -11.93
N VAL A 71 3.24 -8.96 -11.39
CA VAL A 71 1.82 -8.82 -11.04
C VAL A 71 1.64 -7.91 -9.83
N ASN A 72 2.44 -8.04 -8.77
CA ASN A 72 2.31 -7.09 -7.64
C ASN A 72 2.75 -5.69 -8.04
N MET A 73 3.76 -5.55 -8.91
CA MET A 73 4.17 -4.25 -9.46
C MET A 73 3.01 -3.54 -10.15
N LEU A 74 2.34 -4.22 -11.10
CA LEU A 74 1.23 -3.66 -11.85
C LEU A 74 0.03 -3.36 -10.93
N VAL A 75 -0.37 -4.32 -10.10
CA VAL A 75 -1.55 -4.17 -9.24
C VAL A 75 -1.33 -3.09 -8.18
N ASN A 76 -0.15 -3.04 -7.53
CA ASN A 76 0.14 -2.00 -6.54
C ASN A 76 0.19 -0.61 -7.17
N MET A 77 0.72 -0.47 -8.39
CA MET A 77 0.70 0.80 -9.11
C MET A 77 -0.74 1.27 -9.33
N LEU A 78 -1.61 0.43 -9.88
CA LEU A 78 -3.02 0.77 -10.13
C LEU A 78 -3.76 1.11 -8.83
N VAL A 79 -3.55 0.30 -7.79
CA VAL A 79 -4.17 0.52 -6.48
C VAL A 79 -3.71 1.83 -5.84
N CYS A 80 -2.41 2.16 -5.92
CA CYS A 80 -1.88 3.42 -5.41
C CYS A 80 -2.40 4.62 -6.21
N LEU A 81 -2.58 4.48 -7.53
CA LEU A 81 -3.20 5.51 -8.36
C LEU A 81 -4.65 5.80 -7.94
N ILE A 82 -5.44 4.75 -7.72
CA ILE A 82 -6.82 4.89 -7.20
C ILE A 82 -6.78 5.55 -5.81
N ALA A 83 -5.83 5.16 -4.95
CA ALA A 83 -5.62 5.80 -3.65
C ALA A 83 -5.33 7.30 -3.77
N ALA A 84 -4.46 7.72 -4.69
CA ALA A 84 -4.15 9.14 -4.89
C ALA A 84 -5.39 9.92 -5.34
N TYR A 85 -6.18 9.36 -6.26
CA TYR A 85 -7.42 9.97 -6.72
C TYR A 85 -8.46 10.12 -5.59
N ILE A 86 -8.61 9.09 -4.74
CA ILE A 86 -9.44 9.16 -3.53
C ILE A 86 -8.88 10.23 -2.58
N GLY A 87 -7.56 10.32 -2.44
CA GLY A 87 -6.88 11.30 -1.58
C GLY A 87 -7.10 12.76 -2.01
N GLU A 88 -7.21 13.02 -3.31
CA GLU A 88 -7.49 14.35 -3.85
C GLU A 88 -8.94 14.80 -3.60
N SER A 89 -9.90 13.87 -3.61
CA SER A 89 -11.33 14.16 -3.39
C SER A 89 -11.74 14.15 -1.91
N VAL A 90 -11.08 13.35 -1.08
CA VAL A 90 -11.38 13.20 0.34
C VAL A 90 -10.69 14.31 1.15
N PHE A 91 -11.41 15.40 1.39
CA PHE A 91 -10.98 16.48 2.29
C PHE A 91 -10.63 15.93 3.70
N LYS A 92 -9.47 16.35 4.18
CA LYS A 92 -8.63 15.89 5.32
C LYS A 92 -9.26 15.81 6.74
N HIS A 93 -10.58 15.82 6.90
CA HIS A 93 -11.16 16.07 8.23
C HIS A 93 -11.30 14.85 9.15
N LYS A 94 -11.22 13.60 8.67
CA LYS A 94 -11.36 12.40 9.55
C LYS A 94 -10.42 11.25 9.17
N LYS A 95 -9.73 10.71 10.19
CA LYS A 95 -8.85 9.51 10.12
C LYS A 95 -9.56 8.25 9.62
N THR A 96 -10.89 8.19 9.74
CA THR A 96 -11.70 7.04 9.33
C THR A 96 -11.65 6.77 7.83
N ILE A 97 -11.59 7.83 7.00
CA ILE A 97 -11.70 7.67 5.55
C ILE A 97 -10.45 6.99 4.97
N PRO A 98 -9.21 7.44 5.27
CA PRO A 98 -8.01 6.78 4.77
C PRO A 98 -7.88 5.32 5.21
N VAL A 99 -8.30 5.00 6.44
CA VAL A 99 -8.28 3.62 6.96
C VAL A 99 -9.29 2.73 6.24
N LEU A 100 -10.49 3.27 5.96
CA LEU A 100 -11.50 2.54 5.18
C LEU A 100 -11.02 2.31 3.72
N SER A 101 -10.36 3.31 3.13
CA SER A 101 -9.76 3.20 1.80
C SER A 101 -8.70 2.11 1.74
N VAL A 102 -7.87 1.93 2.77
CA VAL A 102 -6.93 0.79 2.86
C VAL A 102 -7.66 -0.54 2.76
N GLY A 103 -8.78 -0.69 3.47
CA GLY A 103 -9.60 -1.90 3.41
C GLY A 103 -10.14 -2.15 2.00
N LEU A 104 -10.80 -1.17 1.40
CA LEU A 104 -11.35 -1.26 0.04
C LEU A 104 -10.27 -1.57 -1.00
N LEU A 105 -9.11 -0.93 -0.91
CA LEU A 105 -8.01 -1.14 -1.85
C LEU A 105 -7.32 -2.50 -1.64
N THR A 106 -7.28 -3.01 -0.42
CA THR A 106 -6.85 -4.40 -0.14
C THR A 106 -7.79 -5.40 -0.82
N ILE A 107 -9.10 -5.16 -0.75
CA ILE A 107 -10.11 -5.97 -1.40
C ILE A 107 -9.88 -5.99 -2.92
N ILE A 108 -9.75 -4.81 -3.54
CA ILE A 108 -9.50 -4.67 -4.98
C ILE A 108 -8.22 -5.40 -5.39
N LYS A 109 -7.11 -5.18 -4.65
CA LYS A 109 -5.85 -5.88 -4.91
C LYS A 109 -6.03 -7.39 -4.90
N PHE A 110 -6.66 -7.93 -3.86
CA PHE A 110 -6.84 -9.37 -3.72
C PHE A 110 -7.64 -9.96 -4.88
N PHE A 111 -8.75 -9.34 -5.27
CA PHE A 111 -9.55 -9.82 -6.39
C PHE A 111 -8.79 -9.80 -7.71
N ILE A 112 -8.03 -8.74 -7.99
CA ILE A 112 -7.23 -8.65 -9.23
C ILE A 112 -6.14 -9.73 -9.23
N VAL A 113 -5.39 -9.86 -8.14
CA VAL A 113 -4.33 -10.88 -8.02
C VAL A 113 -4.92 -12.29 -8.09
N ALA A 114 -6.06 -12.54 -7.43
CA ALA A 114 -6.75 -13.82 -7.47
C ALA A 114 -7.26 -14.17 -8.87
N PHE A 115 -7.79 -13.18 -9.59
CA PHE A 115 -8.20 -13.36 -10.98
C PHE A 115 -7.02 -13.76 -11.87
N ILE A 116 -5.88 -13.05 -11.76
CA ILE A 116 -4.67 -13.36 -12.53
C ILE A 116 -4.12 -14.74 -12.19
N LEU A 117 -4.04 -15.10 -10.90
CA LEU A 117 -3.53 -16.40 -10.47
C LEU A 117 -4.44 -17.56 -10.91
N ASN A 118 -5.76 -17.35 -10.94
CA ASN A 118 -6.71 -18.34 -11.44
C ASN A 118 -6.52 -18.63 -12.94
N LEU A 119 -6.14 -17.63 -13.75
CA LEU A 119 -5.79 -17.85 -15.17
C LEU A 119 -4.58 -18.79 -15.36
N ILE A 120 -3.72 -18.87 -14.34
CA ILE A 120 -2.52 -19.72 -14.32
C ILE A 120 -2.80 -21.04 -13.55
N ASN A 121 -4.07 -21.34 -13.24
CA ASN A 121 -4.53 -22.50 -12.46
C ASN A 121 -3.97 -22.60 -11.02
N ILE A 122 -3.54 -21.47 -10.43
CA ILE A 122 -3.13 -21.42 -9.02
C ILE A 122 -4.36 -21.07 -8.17
N ARG A 123 -4.80 -22.02 -7.34
CA ARG A 123 -5.94 -21.82 -6.44
C ARG A 123 -5.52 -21.09 -5.16
N ILE A 124 -6.27 -20.06 -4.78
CA ILE A 124 -6.07 -19.32 -3.55
C ILE A 124 -7.20 -19.64 -2.59
N ASN A 125 -6.89 -19.78 -1.30
CA ASN A 125 -7.90 -19.96 -0.28
C ASN A 125 -8.66 -18.65 -0.02
N LEU A 126 -9.95 -18.62 -0.35
CA LEU A 126 -10.82 -17.46 -0.17
C LEU A 126 -11.12 -17.15 1.30
N LEU A 127 -10.96 -18.11 2.22
CA LEU A 127 -11.16 -17.85 3.66
C LEU A 127 -10.04 -16.98 4.25
N SER A 128 -8.83 -17.09 3.69
CA SER A 128 -7.66 -16.31 4.10
C SER A 128 -7.80 -14.81 3.80
N PHE A 129 -8.65 -14.47 2.83
CA PHE A 129 -8.91 -13.10 2.39
C PHE A 129 -9.44 -12.19 3.51
N TRP A 130 -10.51 -12.61 4.18
CA TRP A 130 -11.19 -11.79 5.19
C TRP A 130 -10.27 -11.47 6.36
N ILE A 131 -9.44 -12.44 6.74
CA ILE A 131 -8.42 -12.28 7.77
C ILE A 131 -7.41 -11.20 7.33
N MET A 132 -6.91 -11.28 6.10
CA MET A 132 -5.95 -10.32 5.55
C MET A 132 -6.49 -8.89 5.48
N VAL A 133 -7.75 -8.72 5.06
CA VAL A 133 -8.41 -7.40 5.00
C VAL A 133 -8.51 -6.79 6.39
N LEU A 134 -8.97 -7.55 7.38
CA LEU A 134 -9.06 -7.09 8.77
C LEU A 134 -7.69 -6.67 9.32
N TYR A 135 -6.65 -7.48 9.07
CA TYR A 135 -5.29 -7.17 9.48
C TYR A 135 -4.77 -5.85 8.88
N ASN A 136 -4.92 -5.67 7.57
CA ASN A 136 -4.45 -4.45 6.90
C ASN A 136 -5.24 -3.21 7.36
N VAL A 137 -6.52 -3.33 7.68
CA VAL A 137 -7.32 -2.23 8.25
C VAL A 137 -6.82 -1.85 9.64
N VAL A 138 -6.60 -2.83 10.52
CA VAL A 138 -6.08 -2.60 11.89
C VAL A 138 -4.70 -1.95 11.83
N ILE A 139 -3.81 -2.47 11.00
CA ILE A 139 -2.47 -1.89 10.79
C ILE A 139 -2.58 -0.50 10.20
N GLY A 140 -3.45 -0.30 9.20
CA GLY A 140 -3.69 0.99 8.59
C GLY A 140 -4.13 2.03 9.61
N PHE A 141 -4.96 1.63 10.58
CA PHE A 141 -5.37 2.50 11.68
C PHE A 141 -4.19 2.96 12.55
N PHE A 142 -3.29 2.07 12.93
CA PHE A 142 -2.11 2.44 13.73
C PHE A 142 -1.09 3.24 12.90
N MET A 143 -0.83 2.78 11.68
CA MET A 143 0.20 3.34 10.81
C MET A 143 -0.18 4.70 10.23
N TYR A 144 -1.48 5.02 10.13
CA TYR A 144 -1.95 6.32 9.64
C TYR A 144 -1.30 7.51 10.34
N ASN A 145 -1.21 7.49 11.68
CA ASN A 145 -0.65 8.62 12.44
C ASN A 145 0.83 8.84 12.09
N TRP A 146 1.56 7.75 11.84
CA TRP A 146 2.96 7.79 11.48
C TRP A 146 3.15 8.31 10.04
N VAL A 147 2.38 7.77 9.09
CA VAL A 147 2.41 8.22 7.68
C VAL A 147 1.97 9.68 7.55
N TYR A 148 0.95 10.11 8.29
CA TYR A 148 0.50 11.50 8.31
C TYR A 148 1.60 12.45 8.78
N LYS A 149 2.29 12.11 9.87
CA LYS A 149 3.44 12.88 10.37
C LYS A 149 4.58 12.92 9.36
N LEU A 150 4.84 11.80 8.67
CA LEU A 150 5.84 11.72 7.61
C LEU A 150 5.51 12.74 6.50
N CYS A 151 4.29 12.66 5.94
CA CYS A 151 3.77 13.52 4.87
C CYS A 151 3.78 15.01 5.22
N ASN A 152 3.56 15.36 6.49
CA ASN A 152 3.49 16.75 6.92
C ASN A 152 4.83 17.39 7.31
N ARG A 153 5.94 16.64 7.28
CA ARG A 153 7.28 17.22 7.50
C ARG A 153 7.70 18.06 6.29
N ASP A 154 8.39 19.17 6.54
CA ASP A 154 8.82 20.13 5.50
C ASP A 154 9.69 19.49 4.41
N LEU A 155 10.39 18.39 4.72
CA LEU A 155 11.18 17.59 3.77
C LEU A 155 10.33 16.86 2.71
N MET A 156 9.02 16.78 2.91
CA MET A 156 8.09 16.03 2.06
C MET A 156 6.89 16.83 1.55
N LYS A 157 6.67 18.04 2.08
CA LYS A 157 5.62 18.94 1.60
C LYS A 157 5.80 19.20 0.10
N ARG A 158 4.70 19.11 -0.65
CA ARG A 158 4.58 19.80 -1.94
C ARG A 158 4.83 21.27 -1.65
N GLU A 159 5.84 21.87 -2.28
CA GLU A 159 5.74 23.28 -2.59
C GLU A 159 4.40 23.45 -3.31
N TRP A 160 3.44 24.04 -2.62
CA TRP A 160 2.22 24.51 -3.26
C TRP A 160 2.72 25.51 -4.29
N LYS A 161 2.79 25.11 -5.56
CA LYS A 161 2.76 26.07 -6.65
C LYS A 161 1.43 26.79 -6.47
N ILE A 162 1.52 27.94 -5.82
CA ILE A 162 0.54 29.01 -5.89
C ILE A 162 0.25 29.14 -7.37
N SER A 163 -0.94 28.71 -7.77
CA SER A 163 -1.55 29.10 -9.03
C SER A 163 -1.76 30.60 -8.94
N GLU A 164 -0.71 31.38 -9.20
CA GLU A 164 -0.84 32.80 -9.41
C GLU A 164 -1.15 33.02 -10.89
N LYS A 165 -2.43 33.36 -11.10
CA LYS A 165 -3.08 34.00 -12.27
C LYS A 165 -3.19 33.19 -13.56
#